data_AF-A0A959LI85-F1
#
_entry.id   AF-A0A959LI85-F1
#
_cell.length_a   1.000
_cell.length_b   1.000
_cell.length_c   1.000
_cell.angle_alpha   90.00
_cell.angle_beta   90.00
_cell.angle_gamma   90.00
#
_symmetry.space_group_name_H-M   'P 1'
#
loop_
_entity.id
_entity.type
_entity.pdbx_description
1 polymer ?
#
loop_
_entity_poly.entity_id
_entity_poly.type
_entity_poly.pdbx_seq_one_letter_code
_entity_poly.pdbx_strand_id
1 'polypeptide(L)'
;MTRNRFRIEVNGETFHFIRVNEEGDRFYLYVLPNDSSKNGFFMTQTNGEAWQIANKVLVMKSILLIEQELSELVAEKLGQKTP
;
A
#
# COMPACT_ATOMS: atom_id res chain seq x y z
N MET A 1 14.21 -9.61 14.00
CA MET A 1 13.25 -8.48 14.15
C MET A 1 12.63 -8.21 12.80
N THR A 2 11.37 -8.60 12.59
CA THR A 2 10.66 -8.36 11.32
C THR A 2 10.42 -6.86 11.21
N ARG A 3 10.99 -6.20 10.20
CA ARG A 3 10.78 -4.77 9.98
C ARG A 3 9.30 -4.56 9.62
N ASN A 4 8.53 -4.00 10.56
CA ASN A 4 7.12 -3.66 10.35
C ASN A 4 6.92 -2.43 9.43
N ARG A 5 7.99 -1.95 8.80
CA ARG A 5 7.99 -0.77 7.94
C ARG A 5 8.82 -1.02 6.71
N PHE A 6 8.36 -0.51 5.59
CA PHE A 6 9.10 -0.50 4.34
C PHE A 6 8.74 0.74 3.53
N ARG A 7 9.51 0.99 2.47
CA ARG A 7 9.24 2.07 1.52
C ARG A 7 9.22 1.55 0.10
N ILE A 8 8.45 2.21 -0.74
CA ILE A 8 8.38 2.00 -2.19
C ILE A 8 8.54 3.37 -2.85
N GLU A 9 9.26 3.42 -3.96
CA GLU A 9 9.45 4.62 -4.76
C GLU A 9 8.71 4.43 -6.10
N VAL A 10 7.83 5.37 -6.45
CA VAL A 10 7.06 5.37 -7.71
C VAL A 10 7.08 6.79 -8.25
N ASN A 11 7.47 6.97 -9.52
CA ASN A 11 7.48 8.28 -10.19
C ASN A 11 8.22 9.39 -9.41
N GLY A 12 9.27 9.05 -8.66
CA GLY A 12 10.03 9.99 -7.83
C GLY A 12 9.38 10.33 -6.48
N GLU A 13 8.21 9.77 -6.17
CA GLU A 13 7.55 9.90 -4.87
C GLU A 13 7.87 8.69 -3.99
N THR A 14 8.17 8.93 -2.70
CA THR A 14 8.43 7.87 -1.73
C THR A 14 7.19 7.61 -0.86
N PHE A 15 6.74 6.36 -0.87
CA PHE A 15 5.63 5.87 -0.06
C PHE A 15 6.17 5.08 1.13
N HIS A 16 5.80 5.49 2.33
CA HIS A 16 6.20 4.82 3.57
C HIS A 16 5.06 3.96 4.10
N PHE A 17 5.28 2.65 4.15
CA PHE A 17 4.30 1.68 4.60
C PHE A 17 4.59 1.20 6.01
N ILE A 18 3.53 0.98 6.78
CA ILE A 18 3.54 0.30 8.07
C ILE A 18 2.54 -0.85 7.98
N ARG A 19 2.93 -2.08 8.37
CA ARG A 19 1.94 -3.15 8.51
C ARG A 19 1.15 -2.92 9.79
N VAL A 20 -0.17 -2.81 9.68
CA VAL A 20 -1.04 -2.44 10.80
C VAL A 20 -1.93 -3.58 11.27
N ASN A 21 -2.31 -4.49 10.38
CA ASN A 21 -3.08 -5.67 10.73
C ASN A 21 -2.84 -6.83 9.76
N GLU A 22 -2.84 -8.04 10.29
CA GLU A 22 -2.73 -9.31 9.58
C GLU A 22 -3.57 -10.32 10.38
N GLU A 23 -4.79 -10.56 9.92
CA GLU A 23 -5.73 -11.48 10.58
C GLU A 23 -6.41 -12.37 9.54
N GLY A 24 -6.11 -13.68 9.60
CA GLY A 24 -6.53 -14.63 8.58
C GLY A 24 -6.04 -14.20 7.20
N ASP A 25 -6.99 -14.05 6.27
CA ASP A 25 -6.69 -13.63 4.90
C ASP A 25 -6.80 -12.12 4.67
N ARG A 26 -6.93 -11.32 5.73
CA ARG A 26 -7.03 -9.85 5.65
C ARG A 26 -5.73 -9.19 6.09
N PHE A 27 -5.20 -8.35 5.20
CA PHE A 27 -3.96 -7.63 5.44
C PHE A 27 -4.19 -6.15 5.20
N TYR A 28 -3.71 -5.32 6.13
CA TYR A 28 -3.79 -3.87 6.05
C TYR A 28 -2.41 -3.25 6.20
N LEU A 29 -2.09 -2.36 5.27
CA LEU A 29 -0.91 -1.51 5.31
C LEU A 29 -1.36 -0.06 5.39
N TYR A 30 -0.79 0.69 6.32
CA TYR A 30 -0.97 2.12 6.38
C TYR A 30 0.17 2.82 5.64
N VAL A 31 -0.19 3.72 4.73
CA VAL A 31 0.74 4.61 4.03
C VAL A 31 0.78 5.93 4.78
N LEU A 32 1.96 6.30 5.27
CA LEU A 32 2.13 7.57 5.97
C LEU A 32 1.87 8.74 5.03
N PRO A 33 1.19 9.80 5.51
CA PRO A 33 1.06 11.04 4.75
C PRO A 33 2.46 11.62 4.48
N ASN A 34 2.69 12.10 3.26
CA ASN A 34 3.80 13.01 3.01
C ASN A 34 3.26 14.45 2.94
N ASP A 35 4.13 15.45 3.03
CA ASP A 35 3.72 16.86 3.04
C ASP A 35 2.99 17.30 1.75
N SER A 36 3.22 16.59 0.63
CA SER A 36 2.55 16.83 -0.66
C SER A 36 1.23 16.07 -0.87
N SER A 37 1.00 14.96 -0.14
CA SER A 37 -0.16 14.09 -0.23
C SER A 37 -0.92 14.11 1.10
N LYS A 38 -1.79 15.11 1.26
CA LYS A 38 -2.63 15.20 2.47
C LYS A 38 -3.43 13.91 2.66
N ASN A 39 -3.37 13.44 3.90
CA ASN A 39 -3.94 12.22 4.48
C ASN A 39 -3.33 10.91 3.97
N GLY A 40 -2.70 10.17 4.90
CA GLY A 40 -2.27 8.81 4.66
C GLY A 40 -3.45 7.91 4.35
N PHE A 41 -3.23 6.88 3.53
CA PHE A 41 -4.26 5.96 3.09
C PHE A 41 -3.92 4.53 3.48
N PHE A 42 -4.87 3.61 3.28
CA PHE A 42 -4.64 2.20 3.52
C PHE A 42 -4.59 1.45 2.20
N MET A 43 -3.67 0.49 2.12
CA MET A 43 -3.77 -0.60 1.15
C MET A 43 -4.23 -1.86 1.87
N THR A 44 -5.10 -2.60 1.22
CA THR A 44 -5.70 -3.83 1.75
C THR A 44 -5.54 -4.97 0.75
N GLN A 45 -5.45 -6.18 1.29
CA GLN A 45 -5.50 -7.42 0.54
C GLN A 45 -6.47 -8.37 1.26
N THR A 46 -7.33 -9.05 0.50
CA THR A 46 -8.28 -10.05 1.02
C THR A 46 -8.14 -11.33 0.18
N ASN A 47 -8.12 -12.50 0.82
CA ASN A 47 -8.12 -13.81 0.13
C ASN A 47 -7.00 -14.00 -0.90
N GLY A 48 -5.84 -13.38 -0.69
CA GLY A 48 -4.71 -13.47 -1.62
C GLY A 48 -4.91 -12.73 -2.95
N GLU A 49 -5.93 -11.87 -3.08
CA GLU A 49 -6.12 -11.01 -4.24
C GLU A 49 -4.99 -9.95 -4.36
N ALA A 50 -5.02 -9.14 -5.41
CA ALA A 50 -4.08 -8.03 -5.54
C ALA A 50 -4.27 -6.99 -4.41
N TRP A 51 -3.19 -6.29 -4.07
CA TRP A 51 -3.28 -5.15 -3.17
C TRP A 51 -4.10 -4.03 -3.80
N GLN A 52 -4.90 -3.34 -3.00
CA GLN A 52 -5.72 -2.24 -3.49
C GLN A 52 -5.87 -1.16 -2.45
N ILE A 53 -6.09 0.07 -2.89
CA ILE A 53 -6.35 1.21 -2.04
C ILE A 53 -7.75 1.07 -1.43
N ALA A 54 -7.81 1.09 -0.09
CA ALA A 54 -9.07 1.16 0.63
C ALA A 54 -9.66 2.58 0.56
N ASN A 55 -10.99 2.68 0.55
CA ASN A 55 -11.72 3.96 0.58
C ASN A 55 -11.23 4.98 -0.46
N LYS A 56 -11.15 4.57 -1.73
CA LYS A 56 -10.61 5.36 -2.86
C LYS A 56 -11.16 6.79 -2.98
N VAL A 57 -12.37 7.04 -2.49
CA VAL A 57 -13.02 8.37 -2.46
C VAL A 57 -12.22 9.40 -1.65
N LEU A 58 -11.45 8.96 -0.65
CA LEU A 58 -10.65 9.82 0.24
C LEU A 58 -9.20 10.00 -0.24
N VAL A 59 -8.84 9.38 -1.36
CA VAL A 59 -7.46 9.32 -1.85
C VAL A 59 -7.30 10.21 -3.07
N MET A 60 -6.18 10.93 -3.12
CA MET A 60 -5.88 11.83 -4.23
C MET A 60 -5.88 11.08 -5.57
N LYS A 61 -6.46 11.71 -6.60
CA LYS A 61 -6.57 11.10 -7.94
C LYS A 61 -5.22 10.63 -8.50
N SER A 62 -4.13 11.36 -8.24
CA SER A 62 -2.79 10.97 -8.67
C SER A 62 -2.34 9.62 -8.09
N ILE A 63 -2.67 9.34 -6.84
CA ILE A 63 -2.38 8.06 -6.18
C ILE A 63 -3.22 6.94 -6.81
N LEU A 64 -4.49 7.22 -7.14
CA LEU A 64 -5.36 6.23 -7.79
C LEU A 64 -4.84 5.85 -9.19
N LEU A 65 -4.18 6.77 -9.91
CA LEU A 65 -3.60 6.49 -11.22
C LEU A 65 -2.40 5.54 -11.16
N ILE A 66 -1.73 5.45 -10.00
CA ILE A 66 -0.58 4.55 -9.79
C ILE A 66 -0.94 3.33 -8.94
N GLU A 67 -2.22 3.09 -8.65
CA GLU A 67 -2.66 2.02 -7.74
C GLU A 67 -2.15 0.63 -8.17
N GLN A 68 -2.21 0.34 -9.46
CA GLN A 68 -1.77 -0.95 -10.00
C GLN A 68 -0.26 -1.15 -9.81
N GLU A 69 0.56 -0.17 -10.21
CA GLU A 69 2.01 -0.21 -10.02
C GLU A 69 2.37 -0.33 -8.53
N LEU A 70 1.69 0.44 -7.68
CA LEU A 70 1.89 0.40 -6.24
C LEU A 70 1.51 -0.97 -5.66
N SER A 71 0.43 -1.59 -6.14
CA SER A 71 0.00 -2.94 -5.76
C SER A 71 1.06 -4.00 -6.07
N GLU A 72 1.58 -3.99 -7.30
CA GLU A 72 2.60 -4.93 -7.76
C GLU A 72 3.89 -4.79 -6.93
N LEU A 73 4.33 -3.55 -6.70
CA LEU A 73 5.52 -3.26 -5.88
C LEU A 73 5.32 -3.65 -4.42
N VAL A 74 4.11 -3.48 -3.86
CA VAL A 74 3.80 -3.96 -2.51
C VAL A 74 3.87 -5.48 -2.43
N ALA A 75 3.28 -6.19 -3.39
CA ALA A 75 3.33 -7.66 -3.43
C ALA A 75 4.78 -8.16 -3.50
N GLU A 76 5.60 -7.58 -4.39
CA GLU A 76 7.03 -7.90 -4.52
C GLU A 76 7.77 -7.62 -3.20
N LYS A 77 7.54 -6.46 -2.58
CA LYS A 77 8.20 -6.06 -1.34
C LYS A 77 7.88 -6.98 -0.17
N LEU A 78 6.70 -7.59 -0.19
CA LEU A 78 6.22 -8.52 0.82
C LEU A 78 6.52 -9.98 0.48
N GLY A 79 7.13 -10.27 -0.67
CA GLY A 79 7.42 -11.63 -1.12
C GLY A 79 6.17 -12.45 -1.46
N GLN A 80 5.07 -11.77 -1.80
CA GLN A 80 3.82 -12.39 -2.19
C GLN A 80 3.80 -12.58 -3.70
N LYS A 81 3.22 -13.69 -4.19
CA LYS A 81 3.00 -13.88 -5.62
C LYS A 81 1.91 -12.90 -6.06
N THR A 82 2.19 -12.09 -7.07
CA THR A 82 1.17 -11.36 -7.82
C THR A 82 0.24 -12.40 -8.46
N PRO A 83 -1.09 -12.30 -8.26
CA PRO A 83 -2.05 -13.18 -8.94
C PRO A 83 -2.04 -12.98 -10.46
#